data_AF-A0A2M6X1A2-F1
#
_entry.id   AF-A0A2M6X1A2-F1
#
_cell.length_a   1.000
_cell.length_b   1.000
_cell.length_c   1.000
_cell.angle_alpha   90.00
_cell.angle_beta   90.00
_cell.angle_gamma   90.00
#
_symmetry.space_group_name_H-M   'P 1'
#
loop_
_entity.id
_entity.type
_entity.pdbx_description
1 polymer ?
#
loop_
_entity_poly.entity_id
_entity_poly.type
_entity_poly.pdbx_seq_one_letter_code
_entity_poly.pdbx_strand_id
1 'polypeptide(L)'
;MVNFMKRVKNLIMFSKCRWFLERTVGSWLRDVVLAAPAASRLIFHSVSLNSKPTKVFVMTLFASLHLQATSLDTVSTLSSKGRYSDALKVLEKLKESKKIETDLYHLTKARVYFSWDKLEDAVSEYSKVPKKSDLWSLSLEERAQSYGRLKEYDKAVSDLVSVEAPLFNTTRSPEFYFVKGVTHLKTCNFEKVAESLTDFQIAMDPQIKSLEKIAKGELGAEAMDALKALAKSEDPSITNYIKVANLLPTRLHRDQTLMKSLKSSPENVQNKSVVERLKVLATRSLKEISRTIDKMQAVKADLRQKLAYLEKAEEEGKDREVVGRIEASKDQLQFPHDGSYWIDEIGYFKTKMEGCPKEWKL
;
A
#
# COMPACT_ATOMS: atom_id res chain seq x y z
N MET A 1 -21.86 3.87 13.34
CA MET A 1 -20.74 4.82 13.12
C MET A 1 -19.94 5.21 14.38
N VAL A 2 -20.54 5.39 15.57
CA VAL A 2 -19.81 5.89 16.77
C VAL A 2 -18.96 4.82 17.49
N ASN A 3 -19.37 3.55 17.48
CA ASN A 3 -18.66 2.48 18.22
C ASN A 3 -17.36 1.98 17.57
N PHE A 4 -17.20 2.13 16.25
CA PHE A 4 -15.97 1.79 15.53
C PHE A 4 -14.82 2.76 15.87
N MET A 5 -15.12 4.06 15.98
CA MET A 5 -14.13 5.11 16.21
C MET A 5 -13.55 5.13 17.64
N LYS A 6 -14.31 4.67 18.65
CA LYS A 6 -13.81 4.58 20.04
C LYS A 6 -12.76 3.46 20.22
N ARG A 7 -12.84 2.37 19.46
CA ARG A 7 -11.91 1.23 19.60
C ARG A 7 -10.50 1.54 19.08
N VAL A 8 -10.37 2.30 17.99
CA VAL A 8 -9.06 2.65 17.42
C VAL A 8 -8.34 3.72 18.25
N LYS A 9 -9.04 4.73 18.77
CA LYS A 9 -8.43 5.76 19.63
C LYS A 9 -7.98 5.23 21.00
N ASN A 10 -8.67 4.25 21.57
CA ASN A 10 -8.34 3.72 22.90
C ASN A 10 -7.06 2.86 22.91
N LEU A 11 -6.59 2.34 21.77
CA LEU A 11 -5.31 1.63 21.69
C LEU A 11 -4.08 2.58 21.66
N ILE A 12 -4.28 3.88 21.38
CA ILE A 12 -3.18 4.85 21.19
C ILE A 12 -2.97 5.74 22.43
N MET A 13 -3.86 5.67 23.44
CA MET A 13 -3.81 6.51 24.65
C MET A 13 -3.17 5.87 25.90
N PHE A 14 -2.45 4.74 25.77
CA PHE A 14 -1.61 4.22 26.86
C PHE A 14 -0.14 4.62 26.70
N SER A 15 0.16 5.92 26.85
CA SER A 15 1.54 6.39 27.03
C SER A 15 1.62 7.79 27.64
N LYS A 16 0.87 8.06 28.70
CA LYS A 16 1.10 9.22 29.57
C LYS A 16 0.55 8.96 30.98
N CYS A 17 1.40 8.42 31.85
CA CYS A 17 1.34 8.70 33.28
C CYS A 17 2.78 8.80 33.80
N ARG A 18 3.17 10.03 34.12
CA ARG A 18 4.42 10.45 34.75
C ARG A 18 4.06 10.84 36.18
N TRP A 19 4.77 10.25 37.14
CA TRP A 19 4.88 10.56 38.59
C TRP A 19 4.50 9.39 39.51
N PHE A 20 5.51 8.63 39.93
CA PHE A 20 5.66 8.18 41.32
C PHE A 20 7.16 8.05 41.64
N LEU A 21 7.52 8.42 42.86
CA LEU A 21 8.84 8.86 43.33
C LEU A 21 9.92 7.77 43.50
N GLU A 22 11.16 8.23 43.33
CA GLU A 22 12.39 7.98 44.11
C GLU A 22 12.61 6.67 44.88
N ARG A 23 13.73 6.00 44.52
CA ARG A 23 14.66 5.12 45.27
C ARG A 23 15.02 3.98 44.31
N THR A 24 16.20 3.95 43.71
CA THR A 24 17.46 3.72 44.42
C THR A 24 18.66 4.25 43.62
N VAL A 25 19.40 5.15 44.26
CA VAL A 25 20.86 5.37 44.14
C VAL A 25 21.55 4.01 44.31
N GLY A 26 22.64 3.62 43.66
CA GLY A 26 23.62 4.25 42.80
C GLY A 26 24.78 3.25 42.59
N SER A 27 25.89 3.73 42.03
CA SER A 27 27.10 2.96 41.68
C SER A 27 26.91 2.14 40.40
N TRP A 28 27.51 2.45 39.26
CA TRP A 28 28.93 2.61 39.00
C TRP A 28 29.09 3.49 37.74
N LEU A 29 29.55 4.73 37.90
CA LEU A 29 30.05 5.55 36.78
C LEU A 29 30.88 6.69 37.40
N ARG A 30 32.16 6.41 37.62
CA ARG A 30 33.26 7.38 37.70
C ARG A 30 34.55 6.59 37.47
N ASP A 31 35.53 7.29 36.90
CA ASP A 31 36.88 6.83 36.53
C ASP A 31 36.93 6.35 35.06
N VAL A 32 37.58 6.98 34.09
CA VAL A 32 38.55 8.09 34.07
C VAL A 32 38.47 8.75 32.69
N VAL A 33 38.28 10.07 32.66
CA VAL A 33 38.74 10.93 31.56
C VAL A 33 40.18 11.31 31.90
N LEU A 34 41.13 11.14 30.97
CA LEU A 34 42.18 12.12 30.62
C LEU A 34 43.26 11.51 29.71
N ALA A 35 43.76 12.38 28.83
CA ALA A 35 45.02 12.34 28.06
C ALA A 35 45.04 11.65 26.67
N ALA A 36 44.94 12.48 25.63
CA ALA A 36 45.78 12.34 24.42
C ALA A 36 47.20 12.89 24.76
N PRO A 37 48.30 12.46 24.10
CA PRO A 37 48.63 12.96 22.75
C PRO A 37 49.42 12.01 21.80
N ALA A 38 49.41 12.37 20.51
CA ALA A 38 50.46 12.30 19.49
C ALA A 38 51.20 10.98 19.08
N ALA A 39 51.21 10.79 17.75
CA ALA A 39 52.31 10.33 16.86
C ALA A 39 52.74 8.84 16.80
N SER A 40 52.59 8.30 15.57
CA SER A 40 53.52 7.45 14.81
C SER A 40 54.04 6.14 15.42
N ARG A 41 53.60 5.00 14.86
CA ARG A 41 54.47 4.01 14.18
C ARG A 41 53.66 2.86 13.58
N LEU A 42 53.87 2.65 12.27
CA LEU A 42 53.62 1.41 11.55
C LEU A 42 54.35 0.25 12.24
N ILE A 43 53.63 -0.79 12.64
CA ILE A 43 54.16 -2.15 12.76
C ILE A 43 53.14 -3.09 12.14
N PHE A 44 53.46 -3.59 10.94
CA PHE A 44 52.86 -4.77 10.35
C PHE A 44 53.21 -5.98 11.23
N HIS A 45 52.20 -6.72 11.69
CA HIS A 45 52.36 -8.13 12.03
C HIS A 45 51.32 -8.93 11.26
N SER A 46 51.82 -9.73 10.34
CA SER A 46 51.10 -10.72 9.55
C SER A 46 50.59 -11.84 10.46
N VAL A 47 49.27 -11.89 10.67
CA VAL A 47 48.62 -13.07 11.25
C VAL A 47 48.15 -13.96 10.11
N SER A 48 48.81 -15.12 10.01
CA SER A 48 48.49 -16.24 9.14
C SER A 48 47.07 -16.75 9.38
N LEU A 49 46.16 -16.53 8.43
CA LEU A 49 44.82 -17.10 8.42
C LEU A 49 44.84 -18.45 7.72
N ASN A 50 44.91 -19.52 8.50
CA ASN A 50 44.66 -20.88 8.05
C ASN A 50 43.34 -21.35 8.68
N SER A 51 42.19 -21.19 7.99
CA SER A 51 40.98 -21.97 8.26
C SER A 51 39.93 -21.94 7.12
N LYS A 52 39.80 -23.10 6.46
CA LYS A 52 38.66 -23.74 5.77
C LYS A 52 37.59 -22.88 5.02
N PRO A 53 37.27 -23.20 3.75
CA PRO A 53 36.44 -22.39 2.85
C PRO A 53 34.92 -22.67 2.95
N THR A 54 34.37 -22.87 4.14
CA THR A 54 32.92 -23.15 4.31
C THR A 54 32.14 -22.00 4.96
N LYS A 55 32.80 -21.07 5.66
CA LYS A 55 32.13 -19.93 6.31
C LYS A 55 31.87 -18.72 5.40
N VAL A 56 32.67 -18.55 4.34
CA VAL A 56 32.52 -17.42 3.40
C VAL A 56 31.24 -17.57 2.56
N PHE A 57 30.87 -18.81 2.20
CA PHE A 57 29.74 -19.08 1.30
C PHE A 57 28.36 -18.82 1.94
N VAL A 58 28.24 -19.05 3.26
CA VAL A 58 26.99 -18.81 4.02
C VAL A 58 26.78 -17.31 4.29
N MET A 59 27.85 -16.53 4.49
CA MET A 59 27.75 -15.07 4.65
C MET A 59 27.36 -14.36 3.33
N THR A 60 27.81 -14.85 2.17
CA THR A 60 27.42 -14.28 0.86
C THR A 60 25.94 -14.52 0.51
N LEU A 61 25.35 -15.64 0.95
CA LEU A 61 23.94 -15.94 0.69
C LEU A 61 23.00 -15.12 1.61
N PHE A 62 23.36 -14.95 2.89
CA PHE A 62 22.58 -14.11 3.82
C PHE A 62 22.68 -12.62 3.48
N ALA A 63 23.86 -12.14 3.05
CA ALA A 63 24.04 -10.77 2.59
C ALA A 63 23.19 -10.46 1.35
N SER A 64 23.09 -11.40 0.39
CA SER A 64 22.33 -11.18 -0.85
C SER A 64 20.82 -11.03 -0.63
N LEU A 65 20.26 -11.71 0.39
CA LEU A 65 18.84 -11.65 0.71
C LEU A 65 18.48 -10.44 1.60
N HIS A 66 19.38 -10.01 2.49
CA HIS A 66 19.24 -8.73 3.19
C HIS A 66 19.43 -7.52 2.25
N LEU A 67 20.16 -7.68 1.15
CA LEU A 67 20.45 -6.57 0.22
C LEU A 67 19.25 -6.16 -0.64
N GLN A 68 18.31 -7.07 -0.94
CA GLN A 68 17.14 -6.76 -1.78
C GLN A 68 16.11 -5.88 -1.07
N ALA A 69 15.70 -6.25 0.15
CA ALA A 69 14.76 -5.44 0.94
C ALA A 69 15.35 -4.04 1.24
N THR A 70 16.63 -3.99 1.59
CA THR A 70 17.33 -2.72 1.87
C THR A 70 17.49 -1.82 0.65
N SER A 71 17.62 -2.40 -0.55
CA SER A 71 17.78 -1.62 -1.78
C SER A 71 16.48 -0.93 -2.26
N LEU A 72 15.33 -1.60 -2.18
CA LEU A 72 14.03 -0.98 -2.49
C LEU A 72 13.63 0.04 -1.43
N ASP A 73 13.92 -0.24 -0.16
CA ASP A 73 13.75 0.74 0.93
C ASP A 73 14.65 1.97 0.70
N THR A 74 15.84 1.78 0.12
CA THR A 74 16.73 2.88 -0.28
C THR A 74 16.11 3.71 -1.39
N VAL A 75 15.50 3.10 -2.41
CA VAL A 75 14.79 3.83 -3.48
C VAL A 75 13.66 4.69 -2.90
N SER A 76 12.85 4.12 -2.00
CA SER A 76 11.78 4.86 -1.31
C SER A 76 12.33 6.01 -0.46
N THR A 77 13.41 5.77 0.30
CA THR A 77 14.05 6.77 1.16
C THR A 77 14.68 7.91 0.35
N LEU A 78 15.30 7.61 -0.78
CA LEU A 78 15.86 8.63 -1.68
C LEU A 78 14.75 9.48 -2.30
N SER A 79 13.66 8.83 -2.73
CA SER A 79 12.49 9.52 -3.28
C SER A 79 11.84 10.45 -2.26
N SER A 80 11.70 10.02 -1.00
CA SER A 80 11.18 10.88 0.07
C SER A 80 12.09 12.06 0.42
N LYS A 81 13.37 12.00 0.05
CA LYS A 81 14.35 13.09 0.21
C LYS A 81 14.46 13.99 -1.04
N GLY A 82 13.61 13.79 -2.05
CA GLY A 82 13.67 14.52 -3.32
C GLY A 82 14.83 14.12 -4.24
N ARG A 83 15.59 13.06 -3.91
CA ARG A 83 16.73 12.57 -4.69
C ARG A 83 16.28 11.56 -5.74
N TYR A 84 15.39 11.97 -6.63
CA TYR A 84 14.73 11.07 -7.59
C TYR A 84 15.69 10.46 -8.61
N SER A 85 16.65 11.24 -9.12
CA SER A 85 17.66 10.74 -10.07
C SER A 85 18.53 9.64 -9.46
N ASP A 86 18.92 9.78 -8.20
CA ASP A 86 19.67 8.74 -7.48
C ASP A 86 18.81 7.52 -7.17
N ALA A 87 17.54 7.73 -6.82
CA ALA A 87 16.58 6.64 -6.65
C ALA A 87 16.43 5.80 -7.94
N LEU A 88 16.33 6.46 -9.10
CA LEU A 88 16.30 5.79 -10.40
C LEU A 88 17.61 5.06 -10.69
N LYS A 89 18.78 5.64 -10.43
CA LYS A 89 20.07 4.95 -10.60
C LYS A 89 20.16 3.67 -9.78
N VAL A 90 19.69 3.69 -8.52
CA VAL A 90 19.64 2.49 -7.68
C VAL A 90 18.69 1.46 -8.28
N LEU A 91 17.51 1.89 -8.75
CA LEU A 91 16.52 1.01 -9.37
C LEU A 91 17.03 0.36 -10.67
N GLU A 92 17.74 1.09 -11.52
CA GLU A 92 18.35 0.54 -12.74
C GLU A 92 19.40 -0.52 -12.40
N LYS A 93 20.25 -0.27 -11.40
CA LYS A 93 21.22 -1.28 -10.92
C LYS A 93 20.53 -2.56 -10.43
N LEU A 94 19.37 -2.45 -9.78
CA LEU A 94 18.59 -3.62 -9.38
C LEU A 94 18.06 -4.40 -10.58
N LYS A 95 17.64 -3.70 -11.62
CA LYS A 95 17.19 -4.30 -12.88
C LYS A 95 18.34 -5.00 -13.62
N GLU A 96 19.48 -4.33 -13.78
CA GLU A 96 20.68 -4.89 -14.42
C GLU A 96 21.18 -6.15 -13.72
N SER A 97 21.17 -6.12 -12.37
CA SER A 97 21.56 -7.29 -11.56
C SER A 97 20.48 -8.37 -11.45
N LYS A 98 19.34 -8.22 -12.15
CA LYS A 98 18.18 -9.14 -12.11
C LYS A 98 17.69 -9.42 -10.68
N LYS A 99 17.82 -8.43 -9.79
CA LYS A 99 17.42 -8.51 -8.37
C LYS A 99 16.02 -7.98 -8.11
N ILE A 100 15.29 -7.60 -9.15
CA ILE A 100 13.93 -7.08 -9.10
C ILE A 100 13.12 -7.66 -10.24
N GLU A 101 11.88 -8.04 -9.95
CA GLU A 101 10.92 -8.49 -10.96
C GLU A 101 10.49 -7.33 -11.86
N THR A 102 10.20 -7.60 -13.13
CA THR A 102 9.90 -6.57 -14.13
C THR A 102 8.68 -5.73 -13.77
N ASP A 103 7.64 -6.36 -13.21
CA ASP A 103 6.42 -5.68 -12.78
C ASP A 103 6.67 -4.74 -11.59
N LEU A 104 7.40 -5.19 -10.57
CA LEU A 104 7.79 -4.39 -9.41
C LEU A 104 8.74 -3.26 -9.81
N TYR A 105 9.60 -3.49 -10.79
CA TYR A 105 10.45 -2.44 -11.37
C TYR A 105 9.61 -1.32 -11.98
N HIS A 106 8.64 -1.65 -12.85
CA HIS A 106 7.78 -0.64 -13.49
C HIS A 106 6.92 0.10 -12.47
N LEU A 107 6.31 -0.61 -11.53
CA LEU A 107 5.54 0.00 -10.43
C LEU A 107 6.41 0.94 -9.59
N THR A 108 7.62 0.52 -9.22
CA THR A 108 8.53 1.34 -8.40
C THR A 108 9.00 2.56 -9.17
N LYS A 109 9.35 2.40 -10.45
CA LYS A 109 9.77 3.52 -11.31
C LYS A 109 8.67 4.55 -11.47
N ALA A 110 7.43 4.10 -11.69
CA ALA A 110 6.26 4.94 -11.75
C ALA A 110 6.04 5.75 -10.47
N ARG A 111 6.17 5.13 -9.28
CA ARG A 111 6.09 5.83 -7.99
C ARG A 111 7.18 6.87 -7.80
N VAL A 112 8.39 6.63 -8.29
CA VAL A 112 9.47 7.62 -8.28
C VAL A 112 9.10 8.82 -9.17
N TYR A 113 8.60 8.58 -10.38
CA TYR A 113 8.13 9.66 -11.27
C TYR A 113 6.93 10.42 -10.69
N PHE A 114 5.96 9.73 -10.10
CA PHE A 114 4.83 10.35 -9.42
C PHE A 114 5.27 11.26 -8.27
N SER A 115 6.25 10.78 -7.48
CA SER A 115 6.84 11.57 -6.38
C SER A 115 7.64 12.76 -6.88
N TRP A 116 8.18 12.68 -8.11
CA TRP A 116 8.89 13.75 -8.82
C TRP A 116 7.93 14.67 -9.61
N ASP A 117 6.61 14.50 -9.49
CA ASP A 117 5.62 15.28 -10.25
C ASP A 117 5.72 15.14 -11.78
N LYS A 118 6.37 14.06 -12.26
CA LYS A 118 6.39 13.68 -13.68
C LYS A 118 5.26 12.70 -13.96
N LEU A 119 4.04 13.23 -14.02
CA LEU A 119 2.82 12.43 -13.97
C LEU A 119 2.60 11.60 -15.24
N GLU A 120 2.93 12.13 -16.41
CA GLU A 120 2.82 11.42 -17.69
C GLU A 120 3.82 10.25 -17.75
N ASP A 121 5.05 10.46 -17.26
CA ASP A 121 6.05 9.39 -17.13
C ASP A 121 5.58 8.31 -16.14
N ALA A 122 4.96 8.72 -15.03
CA ALA A 122 4.38 7.79 -14.07
C ALA A 122 3.26 6.94 -14.70
N VAL A 123 2.32 7.57 -15.42
CA VAL A 123 1.25 6.89 -16.16
C VAL A 123 1.84 5.90 -17.18
N SER A 124 2.87 6.32 -17.92
CA SER A 124 3.57 5.46 -18.88
C SER A 124 4.17 4.23 -18.22
N GLU A 125 4.85 4.39 -17.08
CA GLU A 125 5.45 3.27 -16.36
C GLU A 125 4.43 2.36 -15.68
N TYR A 126 3.37 2.90 -15.07
CA TYR A 126 2.28 2.07 -14.52
C TYR A 126 1.64 1.20 -15.61
N SER A 127 1.49 1.74 -16.82
CA SER A 127 0.91 1.02 -17.96
C SER A 127 1.78 -0.14 -18.47
N LYS A 128 3.05 -0.22 -18.04
CA LYS A 128 3.96 -1.32 -18.40
C LYS A 128 3.86 -2.51 -17.42
N VAL A 129 3.11 -2.37 -16.32
CA VAL A 129 2.85 -3.50 -15.41
C VAL A 129 1.96 -4.52 -16.12
N PRO A 130 2.41 -5.79 -16.30
CA PRO A 130 1.66 -6.78 -17.07
C PRO A 130 0.31 -7.14 -16.43
N LYS A 131 -0.74 -7.35 -17.24
CA LYS A 131 -2.07 -7.74 -16.73
C LYS A 131 -2.10 -8.99 -15.85
N LYS A 132 -1.16 -9.91 -16.09
CA LYS A 132 -1.00 -11.16 -15.32
C LYS A 132 -0.30 -10.96 -13.97
N SER A 133 0.30 -9.80 -13.74
CA SER A 133 0.94 -9.47 -12.47
C SER A 133 -0.12 -9.27 -11.38
N ASP A 134 0.19 -9.73 -10.18
CA ASP A 134 -0.58 -9.46 -8.97
C ASP A 134 -0.46 -8.00 -8.49
N LEU A 135 0.42 -7.20 -9.11
CA LEU A 135 0.47 -5.74 -8.93
C LEU A 135 -0.39 -5.00 -9.94
N TRP A 136 -1.03 -5.68 -10.89
CA TRP A 136 -1.71 -4.98 -11.96
C TRP A 136 -2.88 -4.12 -11.46
N SER A 137 -3.73 -4.63 -10.57
CA SER A 137 -4.79 -3.83 -9.95
C SER A 137 -4.25 -2.62 -9.18
N LEU A 138 -3.14 -2.78 -8.47
CA LEU A 138 -2.46 -1.68 -7.79
C LEU A 138 -1.90 -0.66 -8.77
N SER A 139 -1.36 -1.11 -9.90
CA SER A 139 -0.86 -0.21 -10.94
C SER A 139 -1.98 0.62 -11.56
N LEU A 140 -3.17 0.04 -11.75
CA LEU A 140 -4.36 0.76 -12.21
C LEU A 140 -4.80 1.80 -11.18
N GLU A 141 -4.83 1.43 -9.89
CA GLU A 141 -5.16 2.37 -8.81
C GLU A 141 -4.18 3.55 -8.75
N GLU A 142 -2.87 3.31 -8.79
CA GLU A 142 -1.86 4.36 -8.72
C GLU A 142 -1.75 5.17 -10.02
N ARG A 143 -2.10 4.56 -11.16
CA ARG A 143 -2.29 5.28 -12.43
C ARG A 143 -3.51 6.19 -12.36
N ALA A 144 -4.62 5.75 -11.77
CA ALA A 144 -5.78 6.59 -11.51
C ALA A 144 -5.45 7.79 -10.62
N GLN A 145 -4.57 7.62 -9.60
CA GLN A 145 -4.07 8.75 -8.81
C GLN A 145 -3.29 9.77 -9.67
N SER A 146 -2.48 9.28 -10.61
CA SER A 146 -1.71 10.11 -11.54
C SER A 146 -2.65 10.88 -12.48
N TYR A 147 -3.64 10.20 -13.06
CA TYR A 147 -4.70 10.83 -13.86
C TYR A 147 -5.50 11.87 -13.06
N GLY A 148 -5.81 11.59 -11.79
CA GLY A 148 -6.47 12.54 -10.90
C GLY A 148 -5.66 13.84 -10.70
N ARG A 149 -4.32 13.74 -10.59
CA ARG A 149 -3.44 14.93 -10.52
C ARG A 149 -3.33 15.67 -11.85
N LEU A 150 -3.41 14.95 -12.96
CA LEU A 150 -3.52 15.51 -14.32
C LEU A 150 -4.91 16.10 -14.61
N LYS A 151 -5.89 15.93 -13.72
CA LYS A 151 -7.30 16.29 -13.90
C LYS A 151 -8.00 15.53 -15.03
N GLU A 152 -7.45 14.38 -15.42
CA GLU A 152 -8.03 13.45 -16.39
C GLU A 152 -8.93 12.44 -15.66
N TYR A 153 -10.00 12.94 -15.04
CA TYR A 153 -10.85 12.13 -14.15
C TYR A 153 -11.62 11.02 -14.87
N ASP A 154 -11.90 11.20 -16.15
CA ASP A 154 -12.49 10.21 -17.04
C ASP A 154 -11.62 8.94 -17.16
N LYS A 155 -10.30 9.13 -17.33
CA LYS A 155 -9.32 8.04 -17.34
C LYS A 155 -9.11 7.45 -15.95
N ALA A 156 -9.09 8.30 -14.91
CA ALA A 156 -9.01 7.83 -13.53
C ALA A 156 -10.17 6.89 -13.19
N VAL A 157 -11.40 7.24 -13.55
CA VAL A 157 -12.56 6.37 -13.30
C VAL A 157 -12.51 5.10 -14.14
N SER A 158 -12.07 5.18 -15.39
CA SER A 158 -11.89 4.00 -16.25
C SER A 158 -10.97 2.95 -15.60
N ASP A 159 -9.87 3.40 -14.99
CA ASP A 159 -8.97 2.54 -14.22
C ASP A 159 -9.62 2.01 -12.94
N LEU A 160 -10.33 2.87 -12.19
CA LEU A 160 -10.99 2.48 -10.94
C LEU A 160 -12.09 1.43 -11.18
N VAL A 161 -12.91 1.57 -12.22
CA VAL A 161 -13.92 0.56 -12.61
C VAL A 161 -13.24 -0.78 -12.90
N SER A 162 -12.07 -0.78 -13.55
CA SER A 162 -11.32 -2.03 -13.76
C SER A 162 -10.91 -2.70 -12.43
N VAL A 163 -10.56 -1.91 -11.41
CA VAL A 163 -10.21 -2.40 -10.07
C VAL A 163 -11.45 -2.83 -9.27
N GLU A 164 -12.64 -2.31 -9.60
CA GLU A 164 -13.92 -2.74 -9.01
C GLU A 164 -14.35 -4.14 -9.41
N ALA A 165 -13.76 -4.72 -10.46
CA ALA A 165 -14.07 -6.08 -10.88
C ALA A 165 -14.04 -7.08 -9.70
N PRO A 166 -15.01 -8.01 -9.59
CA PRO A 166 -15.13 -8.92 -8.45
C PRO A 166 -13.88 -9.73 -8.14
N LEU A 167 -13.05 -10.01 -9.16
CA LEU A 167 -11.81 -10.74 -9.01
C LEU A 167 -10.80 -10.07 -8.06
N PHE A 168 -10.90 -8.74 -7.89
CA PHE A 168 -10.04 -7.98 -6.99
C PHE A 168 -10.64 -7.76 -5.60
N ASN A 169 -11.88 -8.19 -5.33
CA ASN A 169 -12.63 -7.89 -4.09
C ASN A 169 -11.82 -7.99 -2.80
N THR A 170 -10.97 -9.01 -2.71
CA THR A 170 -10.20 -9.32 -1.51
C THR A 170 -8.78 -8.76 -1.50
N THR A 171 -8.32 -8.23 -2.63
CA THR A 171 -6.95 -7.72 -2.83
C THR A 171 -6.91 -6.22 -3.11
N ARG A 172 -8.08 -5.55 -3.20
CA ARG A 172 -8.16 -4.09 -3.28
C ARG A 172 -7.47 -3.48 -2.08
N SER A 173 -6.65 -2.47 -2.36
CA SER A 173 -6.00 -1.74 -1.28
C SER A 173 -7.04 -0.87 -0.54
N PRO A 174 -6.75 -0.47 0.70
CA PRO A 174 -7.57 0.54 1.38
C PRO A 174 -7.61 1.85 0.57
N GLU A 175 -6.48 2.23 -0.03
CA GLU A 175 -6.29 3.48 -0.75
C GLU A 175 -7.18 3.56 -2.01
N PHE A 176 -7.50 2.43 -2.65
CA PHE A 176 -8.46 2.36 -3.75
C PHE A 176 -9.76 3.13 -3.45
N TYR A 177 -10.36 2.92 -2.28
CA TYR A 177 -11.61 3.57 -1.90
C TYR A 177 -11.44 5.08 -1.70
N PHE A 178 -10.29 5.51 -1.19
CA PHE A 178 -9.98 6.93 -1.10
C PHE A 178 -9.86 7.56 -2.49
N VAL A 179 -9.14 6.92 -3.41
CA VAL A 179 -8.98 7.41 -4.78
C VAL A 179 -10.33 7.45 -5.50
N LYS A 180 -11.17 6.41 -5.38
CA LYS A 180 -12.55 6.38 -5.89
C LYS A 180 -13.36 7.55 -5.31
N GLY A 181 -13.33 7.73 -3.99
CA GLY A 181 -14.08 8.78 -3.30
C GLY A 181 -13.66 10.19 -3.75
N VAL A 182 -12.36 10.49 -3.79
CA VAL A 182 -11.86 11.80 -4.23
C VAL A 182 -12.14 12.02 -5.72
N THR A 183 -11.96 11.02 -6.56
CA THR A 183 -12.21 11.14 -8.01
C THR A 183 -13.68 11.49 -8.26
N HIS A 184 -14.62 10.79 -7.61
CA HIS A 184 -16.04 11.10 -7.73
C HIS A 184 -16.45 12.42 -7.04
N LEU A 185 -15.77 12.85 -5.98
CA LEU A 185 -15.94 14.20 -5.44
C LEU A 185 -15.56 15.27 -6.47
N LYS A 186 -14.49 15.05 -7.24
CA LYS A 186 -14.04 15.98 -8.29
C LYS A 186 -14.91 15.99 -9.53
N THR A 187 -15.68 14.95 -9.75
CA THR A 187 -16.68 14.86 -10.84
C THR A 187 -18.11 15.05 -10.34
N CYS A 188 -18.29 15.48 -9.09
CA CYS A 188 -19.59 15.77 -8.48
C CYS A 188 -20.58 14.59 -8.48
N ASN A 189 -20.08 13.35 -8.55
CA ASN A 189 -20.89 12.15 -8.43
C ASN A 189 -20.99 11.73 -6.95
N PHE A 190 -21.79 12.48 -6.17
CA PHE A 190 -21.89 12.31 -4.72
C PHE A 190 -22.45 10.95 -4.28
N GLU A 191 -23.29 10.32 -5.10
CA GLU A 191 -23.77 8.95 -4.88
C GLU A 191 -22.59 7.97 -4.83
N LYS A 192 -21.70 8.02 -5.84
CA LYS A 192 -20.50 7.17 -5.88
C LYS A 192 -19.49 7.49 -4.78
N VAL A 193 -19.47 8.72 -4.25
CA VAL A 193 -18.68 9.05 -3.05
C VAL A 193 -19.24 8.33 -1.82
N ALA A 194 -20.57 8.38 -1.62
CA ALA A 194 -21.23 7.70 -0.50
C ALA A 194 -21.09 6.18 -0.58
N GLU A 195 -21.18 5.62 -1.79
CA GLU A 195 -20.89 4.20 -2.07
C GLU A 195 -19.46 3.85 -1.63
N SER A 196 -18.46 4.61 -2.09
CA SER A 196 -17.04 4.35 -1.73
C SER A 196 -16.79 4.38 -0.21
N LEU A 197 -17.41 5.33 0.50
CA LEU A 197 -17.31 5.42 1.97
C LEU A 197 -17.92 4.20 2.68
N THR A 198 -18.97 3.61 2.09
CA THR A 198 -19.67 2.44 2.62
C THR A 198 -18.90 1.16 2.31
N ASP A 199 -18.47 1.00 1.04
CA ASP A 199 -17.71 -0.16 0.60
C ASP A 199 -16.39 -0.31 1.37
N PHE A 200 -15.71 0.82 1.64
CA PHE A 200 -14.50 0.84 2.46
C PHE A 200 -14.74 0.23 3.86
N GLN A 201 -15.85 0.59 4.51
CA GLN A 201 -16.17 0.06 5.84
C GLN A 201 -16.46 -1.44 5.77
N ILE A 202 -17.27 -1.86 4.79
CA ILE A 202 -17.62 -3.28 4.59
C ILE A 202 -16.37 -4.12 4.34
N ALA A 203 -15.46 -3.64 3.48
CA ALA A 203 -14.26 -4.38 3.12
C ALA A 203 -13.22 -4.41 4.25
N MET A 204 -12.99 -3.29 4.93
CA MET A 204 -11.87 -3.17 5.88
C MET A 204 -12.21 -3.69 7.29
N ASP A 205 -13.46 -3.63 7.73
CA ASP A 205 -13.88 -4.09 9.07
C ASP A 205 -13.45 -5.53 9.42
N PRO A 206 -13.71 -6.56 8.59
CA PRO A 206 -13.25 -7.92 8.88
C PRO A 206 -11.72 -8.03 8.86
N GLN A 207 -11.06 -7.31 7.94
CA GLN A 207 -9.61 -7.34 7.81
C GLN A 207 -8.93 -6.73 9.02
N ILE A 208 -9.39 -5.57 9.51
CA ILE A 208 -8.86 -4.93 10.72
C ILE A 208 -8.94 -5.88 11.91
N LYS A 209 -10.09 -6.53 12.12
CA LYS A 209 -10.27 -7.49 13.23
C LYS A 209 -9.29 -8.66 13.14
N SER A 210 -9.04 -9.18 11.94
CA SER A 210 -8.06 -10.24 11.73
C SER A 210 -6.64 -9.75 12.02
N LEU A 211 -6.26 -8.61 11.45
CA LEU A 211 -4.93 -8.03 11.61
C LEU A 211 -4.62 -7.64 13.06
N GLU A 212 -5.61 -7.18 13.83
CA GLU A 212 -5.47 -6.89 15.27
C GLU A 212 -5.12 -8.14 16.08
N LYS A 213 -5.71 -9.30 15.76
CA LYS A 213 -5.35 -10.59 16.38
C LYS A 213 -3.93 -10.99 16.00
N ILE A 214 -3.62 -10.93 14.70
CA ILE A 214 -2.28 -11.28 14.20
C ILE A 214 -1.20 -10.39 14.82
N ALA A 215 -1.45 -9.09 14.99
CA ALA A 215 -0.52 -8.16 15.63
C ALA A 215 -0.24 -8.49 17.11
N LYS A 216 -1.17 -9.16 17.78
CA LYS A 216 -0.99 -9.69 19.16
C LYS A 216 -0.32 -11.07 19.18
N GLY A 217 -0.07 -11.67 18.02
CA GLY A 217 0.47 -13.03 17.90
C GLY A 217 -0.61 -14.13 17.94
N GLU A 218 -1.89 -13.75 17.89
CA GLU A 218 -3.01 -14.68 17.87
C GLU A 218 -3.39 -14.99 16.43
N LEU A 219 -3.40 -16.27 16.05
CA LEU A 219 -3.85 -16.73 14.73
C LEU A 219 -5.20 -17.44 14.88
N GLY A 220 -6.25 -16.89 14.26
CA GLY A 220 -7.54 -17.57 14.15
C GLY A 220 -7.47 -18.80 13.26
N ALA A 221 -8.43 -19.72 13.38
CA ALA A 221 -8.48 -20.95 12.60
C ALA A 221 -8.41 -20.68 11.09
N GLU A 222 -9.19 -19.71 10.61
CA GLU A 222 -9.28 -19.34 9.21
C GLU A 222 -7.97 -18.74 8.68
N ALA A 223 -7.29 -17.93 9.51
CA ALA A 223 -5.98 -17.37 9.17
C ALA A 223 -4.90 -18.46 9.12
N MET A 224 -4.95 -19.44 10.04
CA MET A 224 -4.03 -20.58 10.02
C MET A 224 -4.24 -21.45 8.78
N ASP A 225 -5.49 -21.77 8.43
CA ASP A 225 -5.81 -22.58 7.26
C ASP A 225 -5.41 -21.86 5.97
N ALA A 226 -5.62 -20.55 5.91
CA ALA A 226 -5.13 -19.70 4.83
C ALA A 226 -3.60 -19.74 4.69
N LEU A 227 -2.87 -19.64 5.79
CA LEU A 227 -1.40 -19.71 5.79
C LEU A 227 -0.89 -21.10 5.38
N LYS A 228 -1.55 -22.17 5.83
CA LYS A 228 -1.21 -23.55 5.44
C LYS A 228 -1.45 -23.77 3.95
N ALA A 229 -2.60 -23.30 3.43
CA ALA A 229 -2.90 -23.37 2.01
C ALA A 229 -1.86 -22.62 1.17
N LEU A 230 -1.47 -21.42 1.60
CA LEU A 230 -0.42 -20.64 0.96
C LEU A 230 0.96 -21.34 1.02
N ALA A 231 1.29 -21.97 2.15
CA ALA A 231 2.56 -22.66 2.34
C ALA A 231 2.69 -23.93 1.49
N LYS A 232 1.57 -24.64 1.25
CA LYS A 232 1.50 -25.87 0.45
C LYS A 232 1.39 -25.62 -1.05
N SER A 233 1.05 -24.39 -1.45
CA SER A 233 0.87 -24.04 -2.86
C SER A 233 2.20 -24.11 -3.62
N GLU A 234 2.26 -24.93 -4.67
CA GLU A 234 3.42 -25.00 -5.59
C GLU A 234 3.65 -23.66 -6.29
N ASP A 235 2.54 -23.01 -6.65
CA ASP A 235 2.50 -21.62 -7.09
C ASP A 235 1.74 -20.82 -6.01
N PRO A 236 2.41 -20.11 -5.09
CA PRO A 236 1.77 -19.22 -4.12
C PRO A 236 1.19 -17.95 -4.80
N SER A 237 0.78 -18.07 -6.06
CA SER A 237 0.18 -17.04 -6.87
C SER A 237 -0.99 -16.37 -6.17
N ILE A 238 -1.32 -15.22 -6.75
CA ILE A 238 -2.46 -14.40 -6.41
C ILE A 238 -3.77 -15.21 -6.28
N THR A 239 -3.97 -16.31 -7.02
CA THR A 239 -5.25 -17.02 -7.06
C THR A 239 -5.65 -17.66 -5.72
N ASN A 240 -4.70 -18.28 -5.02
CA ASN A 240 -4.95 -18.84 -3.70
C ASN A 240 -4.93 -17.75 -2.62
N TYR A 241 -4.06 -16.74 -2.79
CA TYR A 241 -4.03 -15.58 -1.89
C TYR A 241 -5.34 -14.76 -1.94
N ILE A 242 -5.93 -14.54 -3.12
CA ILE A 242 -7.19 -13.81 -3.31
C ILE A 242 -8.28 -14.39 -2.40
N LYS A 243 -8.39 -15.72 -2.28
CA LYS A 243 -9.44 -16.32 -1.46
C LYS A 243 -9.33 -15.96 0.02
N VAL A 244 -8.14 -15.61 0.49
CA VAL A 244 -7.82 -15.42 1.91
C VAL A 244 -7.25 -14.05 2.25
N ALA A 245 -7.12 -13.16 1.26
CA ALA A 245 -6.43 -11.88 1.39
C ALA A 245 -7.07 -10.95 2.44
N ASN A 246 -8.39 -11.03 2.62
CA ASN A 246 -9.12 -10.28 3.66
C ASN A 246 -8.76 -10.70 5.10
N LEU A 247 -8.11 -11.85 5.28
CA LEU A 247 -7.76 -12.37 6.61
C LEU A 247 -6.28 -12.17 6.95
N LEU A 248 -5.45 -11.82 5.97
CA LEU A 248 -3.99 -11.80 6.10
C LEU A 248 -3.43 -10.41 5.80
N PRO A 249 -2.17 -10.13 6.20
CA PRO A 249 -1.51 -8.88 5.84
C PRO A 249 -1.44 -8.66 4.33
N THR A 250 -1.52 -7.38 3.92
CA THR A 250 -1.52 -6.98 2.52
C THR A 250 -0.25 -7.47 1.81
N ARG A 251 -0.42 -8.17 0.69
CA ARG A 251 0.65 -8.69 -0.17
C ARG A 251 1.68 -9.57 0.55
N LEU A 252 1.26 -10.33 1.57
CA LEU A 252 2.18 -11.20 2.32
C LEU A 252 2.92 -12.22 1.44
N HIS A 253 2.32 -12.64 0.32
CA HIS A 253 2.89 -13.64 -0.58
C HIS A 253 4.17 -13.18 -1.27
N ARG A 254 4.42 -11.86 -1.30
CA ARG A 254 5.67 -11.25 -1.78
C ARG A 254 6.75 -11.11 -0.69
N ASP A 255 6.43 -11.42 0.56
CA ASP A 255 7.40 -11.35 1.66
C ASP A 255 8.33 -12.58 1.64
N GLN A 256 9.50 -12.45 1.01
CA GLN A 256 10.43 -13.57 0.83
C GLN A 256 10.85 -14.24 2.14
N THR A 257 10.98 -13.46 3.23
CA THR A 257 11.38 -13.99 4.54
C THR A 257 10.28 -14.89 5.10
N LEU A 258 9.03 -14.39 5.12
CA LEU A 258 7.87 -15.16 5.55
C LEU A 258 7.67 -16.40 4.68
N MET A 259 7.72 -16.24 3.36
CA MET A 259 7.49 -17.33 2.42
C MET A 259 8.52 -18.44 2.54
N LYS A 260 9.79 -18.11 2.84
CA LYS A 260 10.83 -19.12 3.13
C LYS A 260 10.51 -19.89 4.41
N SER A 261 10.13 -19.18 5.48
CA SER A 261 9.76 -19.83 6.74
C SER A 261 8.51 -20.72 6.59
N LEU A 262 7.50 -20.27 5.85
CA LEU A 262 6.29 -21.05 5.57
C LEU A 262 6.60 -22.32 4.77
N LYS A 263 7.40 -22.22 3.70
CA LYS A 263 7.79 -23.38 2.88
C LYS A 263 8.64 -24.40 3.64
N SER A 264 9.48 -23.94 4.59
CA SER A 264 10.29 -24.85 5.42
C SER A 264 9.48 -25.68 6.41
N SER A 265 8.26 -25.26 6.76
CA SER A 265 7.39 -25.97 7.70
C SER A 265 5.91 -25.70 7.39
N PRO A 266 5.34 -26.28 6.32
CA PRO A 266 4.00 -25.96 5.84
C PRO A 266 2.87 -26.26 6.84
N GLU A 267 3.06 -27.22 7.74
CA GLU A 267 2.07 -27.56 8.78
C GLU A 267 2.22 -26.70 10.05
N ASN A 268 3.42 -26.19 10.33
CA ASN A 268 3.73 -25.46 11.57
C ASN A 268 3.77 -23.94 11.33
N VAL A 269 2.61 -23.40 10.95
CA VAL A 269 2.41 -21.96 10.71
C VAL A 269 2.42 -21.10 11.99
N GLN A 270 2.39 -21.73 13.16
CA GLN A 270 2.48 -21.06 14.47
C GLN A 270 3.91 -20.95 15.00
N ASN A 271 4.92 -21.33 14.21
CA ASN A 271 6.30 -21.21 14.67
C ASN A 271 6.67 -19.75 14.98
N LYS A 272 7.60 -19.57 15.94
CA LYS A 272 8.00 -18.25 16.44
C LYS A 272 8.43 -17.27 15.33
N SER A 273 9.13 -17.76 14.30
CA SER A 273 9.63 -16.91 13.21
C SER A 273 8.50 -16.37 12.32
N VAL A 274 7.51 -17.22 12.00
CA VAL A 274 6.35 -16.88 11.18
C VAL A 274 5.47 -15.89 11.94
N VAL A 275 5.15 -16.20 13.20
CA VAL A 275 4.32 -15.32 14.05
C VAL A 275 4.96 -13.95 14.22
N GLU A 276 6.26 -13.87 14.50
CA GLU A 276 6.92 -12.58 14.68
C GLU A 276 6.98 -11.76 13.37
N ARG A 277 7.22 -12.41 12.22
CA ARG A 277 7.16 -11.73 10.92
C ARG A 277 5.74 -11.25 10.59
N LEU A 278 4.73 -12.08 10.86
CA LEU A 278 3.32 -11.73 10.66
C LEU A 278 2.89 -10.56 11.53
N LYS A 279 3.34 -10.47 12.78
CA LYS A 279 3.09 -9.30 13.64
C LYS A 279 3.59 -8.02 13.00
N VAL A 280 4.82 -8.00 12.49
CA VAL A 280 5.39 -6.83 11.78
C VAL A 280 4.54 -6.44 10.57
N LEU A 281 4.15 -7.42 9.74
CA LEU A 281 3.34 -7.17 8.55
C LEU A 281 1.91 -6.71 8.89
N ALA A 282 1.31 -7.27 9.93
CA ALA A 282 -0.01 -6.89 10.41
C ALA A 282 0.00 -5.46 10.97
N THR A 283 0.99 -5.10 11.79
CA THR A 283 1.15 -3.72 12.29
C THR A 283 1.35 -2.73 11.13
N ARG A 284 2.13 -3.10 10.11
CA ARG A 284 2.29 -2.27 8.90
C ARG A 284 0.97 -2.07 8.16
N SER A 285 0.20 -3.15 7.96
CA SER A 285 -1.09 -3.13 7.26
C SER A 285 -2.12 -2.30 8.05
N LEU A 286 -2.19 -2.47 9.36
CA LEU A 286 -3.05 -1.65 10.24
C LEU A 286 -2.70 -0.16 10.17
N LYS A 287 -1.40 0.17 10.10
CA LYS A 287 -0.95 1.55 9.94
C LYS A 287 -1.36 2.15 8.60
N GLU A 288 -1.32 1.36 7.52
CA GLU A 288 -1.80 1.76 6.20
C GLU A 288 -3.31 2.02 6.24
N ILE A 289 -4.10 1.06 6.73
CA ILE A 289 -5.55 1.21 6.86
C ILE A 289 -5.91 2.41 7.75
N SER A 290 -5.23 2.60 8.87
CA SER A 290 -5.47 3.75 9.77
C SER A 290 -5.25 5.08 9.07
N ARG A 291 -4.20 5.22 8.24
CA ARG A 291 -3.96 6.45 7.47
C ARG A 291 -5.06 6.68 6.45
N THR A 292 -5.54 5.62 5.81
CA THR A 292 -6.65 5.72 4.86
C THR A 292 -7.96 6.06 5.56
N ILE A 293 -8.22 5.56 6.78
CA ILE A 293 -9.38 5.98 7.59
C ILE A 293 -9.38 7.50 7.77
N ASP A 294 -8.22 8.11 8.11
CA ASP A 294 -8.12 9.55 8.28
C ASP A 294 -8.43 10.30 6.97
N LYS A 295 -7.91 9.81 5.84
CA LYS A 295 -8.23 10.35 4.51
C LYS A 295 -9.71 10.24 4.17
N MET A 296 -10.33 9.10 4.46
CA MET A 296 -11.75 8.85 4.22
C MET A 296 -12.64 9.75 5.09
N GLN A 297 -12.20 10.11 6.30
CA GLN A 297 -12.91 11.11 7.12
C GLN A 297 -12.88 12.50 6.47
N ALA A 298 -11.77 12.88 5.84
CA ALA A 298 -11.69 14.13 5.07
C ALA A 298 -12.64 14.11 3.85
N VAL A 299 -12.66 13.02 3.09
CA VAL A 299 -13.60 12.81 1.97
C VAL A 299 -15.05 12.94 2.45
N LYS A 300 -15.39 12.32 3.58
CA LYS A 300 -16.72 12.40 4.16
C LYS A 300 -17.09 13.80 4.62
N ALA A 301 -16.14 14.56 5.16
CA ALA A 301 -16.37 15.95 5.57
C ALA A 301 -16.63 16.84 4.34
N ASP A 302 -15.82 16.69 3.28
CA ASP A 302 -15.99 17.42 2.02
C ASP A 302 -17.34 17.09 1.36
N LEU A 303 -17.73 15.80 1.32
CA LEU A 303 -19.04 15.39 0.84
C LEU A 303 -20.18 16.09 1.60
N ARG A 304 -20.12 16.09 2.94
CA ARG A 304 -21.15 16.75 3.77
C ARG A 304 -21.22 18.25 3.52
N GLN A 305 -20.06 18.91 3.41
CA GLN A 305 -20.00 20.34 3.13
C GLN A 305 -20.62 20.66 1.77
N LYS A 306 -20.31 19.87 0.73
CA LYS A 306 -20.88 20.05 -0.61
C LYS A 306 -22.38 19.79 -0.63
N LEU A 307 -22.87 18.73 0.03
CA LEU A 307 -24.31 18.45 0.11
C LEU A 307 -25.06 19.56 0.84
N ALA A 308 -24.56 20.05 1.98
CA ALA A 308 -25.18 21.16 2.71
C ALA A 308 -25.21 22.47 1.89
N TYR A 309 -24.17 22.72 1.09
CA TYR A 309 -24.16 23.84 0.16
C TYR A 309 -25.25 23.71 -0.91
N LEU A 310 -25.43 22.51 -1.46
CA LEU A 310 -26.44 22.23 -2.48
C LEU A 310 -27.86 22.32 -1.94
N GLU A 311 -28.10 21.80 -0.73
CA GLU A 311 -29.39 21.93 -0.03
C GLU A 311 -29.75 23.42 0.16
N LYS A 312 -28.79 24.25 0.60
CA LYS A 312 -29.01 25.69 0.74
C LYS A 312 -29.27 26.38 -0.60
N ALA A 313 -28.56 26.02 -1.66
CA ALA A 313 -28.77 26.61 -2.99
C ALA A 313 -30.16 26.30 -3.54
N GLU A 314 -30.68 25.10 -3.27
CA GLU A 314 -32.04 24.69 -3.62
C GLU A 314 -33.10 25.47 -2.84
N GLU A 315 -32.89 25.70 -1.54
CA GLU A 315 -33.76 26.57 -0.73
C GLU A 315 -33.79 28.02 -1.25
N GLU A 316 -32.68 28.51 -1.80
CA GLU A 316 -32.57 29.84 -2.41
C GLU A 316 -33.21 29.93 -3.82
N GLY A 317 -33.80 28.84 -4.33
CA GLY A 317 -34.46 28.81 -5.64
C GLY A 317 -33.49 28.91 -6.82
N LYS A 318 -32.21 28.57 -6.63
CA LYS A 318 -31.25 28.48 -7.74
C LYS A 318 -31.51 27.18 -8.49
N ASP A 319 -31.84 27.32 -9.77
CA ASP A 319 -32.14 26.18 -10.63
C ASP A 319 -30.95 25.22 -10.67
N ARG A 320 -31.24 23.92 -10.49
CA ARG A 320 -30.23 22.88 -10.66
C ARG A 320 -29.98 22.75 -12.16
N GLU A 321 -28.89 23.32 -12.66
CA GLU A 321 -28.43 22.97 -14.00
C GLU A 321 -28.06 21.47 -13.97
N VAL A 322 -28.86 20.65 -14.65
CA VAL A 322 -28.67 19.20 -14.74
C VAL A 322 -27.34 18.96 -15.46
N VAL A 323 -26.36 18.47 -14.71
CA VAL A 323 -25.05 18.08 -15.24
C VAL A 323 -25.24 16.92 -16.21
N GLY A 324 -24.60 17.02 -17.36
CA GLY A 324 -25.20 16.61 -18.61
C GLY A 324 -25.04 15.16 -19.02
N ARG A 325 -25.44 14.98 -20.28
CA ARG A 325 -25.56 13.67 -20.93
C ARG A 325 -24.21 13.24 -21.47
N ILE A 326 -23.94 11.96 -21.29
CA ILE A 326 -22.90 11.25 -22.04
C ILE A 326 -23.16 11.44 -23.54
N GLU A 327 -22.44 12.36 -24.19
CA GLU A 327 -22.44 12.46 -25.66
C GLU A 327 -21.43 11.46 -26.21
N ALA A 328 -21.93 10.38 -26.83
CA ALA A 328 -21.13 9.42 -27.56
C ALA A 328 -20.47 10.06 -28.80
N SER A 329 -19.21 9.71 -29.09
CA SER A 329 -18.64 10.01 -30.41
C SER A 329 -19.27 9.10 -31.45
N LYS A 330 -19.46 9.57 -32.69
CA LYS A 330 -20.11 8.81 -33.78
C LYS A 330 -19.46 7.45 -34.11
N ASP A 331 -18.21 7.24 -33.71
CA ASP A 331 -17.41 6.07 -34.09
C ASP A 331 -17.20 5.04 -32.96
N GLN A 332 -18.01 5.09 -31.89
CA GLN A 332 -17.89 4.17 -30.75
C GLN A 332 -19.21 3.47 -30.43
N LEU A 333 -19.17 2.13 -30.37
CA LEU A 333 -20.25 1.33 -29.81
C LEU A 333 -20.29 1.55 -28.29
N GLN A 334 -21.38 2.11 -27.79
CA GLN A 334 -21.60 2.31 -26.36
C GLN A 334 -22.50 1.20 -25.84
N PHE A 335 -21.98 0.41 -24.91
CA PHE A 335 -22.79 -0.48 -24.09
C PHE A 335 -22.99 0.21 -22.73
N PRO A 336 -24.24 0.45 -22.29
CA PRO A 336 -24.46 0.87 -20.91
C PRO A 336 -23.90 -0.22 -19.98
N HIS A 337 -23.02 0.17 -19.05
CA HIS A 337 -22.46 -0.76 -18.09
C HIS A 337 -23.56 -1.19 -17.11
N ASP A 338 -24.01 -2.43 -17.23
CA ASP A 338 -25.09 -3.03 -16.44
C ASP A 338 -24.63 -3.57 -15.08
N GLY A 339 -23.35 -3.37 -14.74
CA GLY A 339 -22.73 -3.92 -13.53
C GLY A 339 -22.02 -5.27 -13.77
N SER A 340 -22.11 -5.84 -14.97
CA SER A 340 -21.37 -7.05 -15.34
C SER A 340 -19.93 -6.75 -15.72
N TYR A 341 -19.03 -7.67 -15.39
CA TYR A 341 -17.60 -7.57 -15.67
C TYR A 341 -17.16 -8.74 -16.54
N TRP A 342 -16.68 -8.45 -17.74
CA TRP A 342 -16.08 -9.42 -18.63
C TRP A 342 -14.56 -9.39 -18.49
N ILE A 343 -13.93 -10.56 -18.40
CA ILE A 343 -12.48 -10.68 -18.12
C ILE A 343 -11.64 -9.95 -19.17
N ASP A 344 -12.10 -9.95 -20.41
CA ASP A 344 -11.46 -9.29 -21.56
C ASP A 344 -11.67 -7.77 -21.60
N GLU A 345 -12.67 -7.23 -20.89
CA GLU A 345 -12.92 -5.78 -20.79
C GLU A 345 -12.10 -5.11 -19.68
N ILE A 346 -11.60 -5.88 -18.71
CA ILE A 346 -10.85 -5.34 -17.57
C ILE A 346 -9.57 -4.64 -18.08
N GLY A 347 -9.43 -3.37 -17.70
CA GLY A 347 -8.34 -2.49 -18.13
C GLY A 347 -8.55 -1.85 -19.50
N TYR A 348 -9.72 -2.01 -20.12
CA TYR A 348 -10.11 -1.34 -21.37
C TYR A 348 -11.38 -0.50 -21.26
N PHE A 349 -11.99 -0.41 -20.08
CA PHE A 349 -13.09 0.52 -19.84
C PHE A 349 -12.70 1.93 -20.27
N LYS A 350 -13.66 2.64 -20.84
CA LYS A 350 -13.56 4.06 -21.17
C LYS A 350 -14.80 4.73 -20.64
N THR A 351 -14.60 5.79 -19.87
CA THR A 351 -15.68 6.62 -19.36
C THR A 351 -15.55 8.00 -19.98
N LYS A 352 -16.67 8.65 -20.29
CA LYS A 352 -16.73 10.08 -20.57
C LYS A 352 -17.52 10.71 -19.43
N MET A 353 -16.87 11.57 -18.66
CA MET A 353 -17.53 12.30 -17.58
C MET A 353 -17.67 13.76 -17.96
N GLU A 354 -18.85 14.32 -17.71
CA GLU A 354 -18.98 15.75 -17.64
C GLU A 354 -18.36 16.24 -16.33
N GLY A 355 -17.63 17.35 -16.41
CA GLY A 355 -17.07 17.97 -15.21
C GLY A 355 -18.18 18.52 -14.31
N CYS A 356 -17.83 18.83 -13.05
CA CYS A 356 -18.73 19.60 -12.19
C CYS A 356 -19.21 20.88 -12.91
N PRO A 357 -20.49 21.26 -12.76
CA PRO A 357 -20.99 22.57 -13.17
C PRO A 357 -20.04 23.66 -12.69
N LYS A 358 -19.88 24.71 -13.50
CA LYS A 358 -18.98 25.82 -13.16
C LYS A 358 -19.30 26.44 -11.80
N GLU A 359 -20.57 26.43 -11.42
CA GLU A 359 -21.09 26.94 -10.15
C GLU A 359 -20.68 26.10 -8.93
N TRP A 360 -20.26 24.85 -9.13
CA TRP A 360 -19.93 23.90 -8.06
C TRP A 360 -18.41 23.75 -7.85
N LYS A 361 -17.62 24.52 -8.60
CA LYS A 361 -16.18 24.69 -8.36
C LYS A 361 -15.99 25.66 -7.19
N LEU A 362 -16.20 25.14 -5.97
CA LEU A 362 -15.76 25.80 -4.73
C LEU A 362 -14.25 26.04 -4.73
#